data_AF-A0A9N9I1X0-F1
#
_entry.id   AF-A0A9N9I1X0-F1
#
_cell.length_a   1.000
_cell.length_b   1.000
_cell.length_c   1.000
_cell.angle_alpha   90.00
_cell.angle_beta   90.00
_cell.angle_gamma   90.00
#
_symmetry.space_group_name_H-M   'P 1'
#
loop_
_entity.id
_entity.type
_entity.pdbx_description
1 polymer ?
#
loop_
_entity_poly.entity_id
_entity_poly.type
_entity_poly.pdbx_seq_one_letter_code
_entity_poly.pdbx_strand_id
1 'polypeptide(L)'
;AMRFIQVYSRLSYQHLVPFMFSNCQFWLTVYNRTDAWCSLLSPKELLLSRYYWDLDFYYRLSYGSPLNLQIGCRYITQLVNGVKGHLYGNSTVKADIKNAHAFSMMMIRM
;
A
#
# COMPACT_ATOMS: atom_id res chain seq x y z
N ALA A 1 2.33 -35.43 -19.52
CA ALA A 1 1.05 -34.68 -19.44
C ALA A 1 0.72 -34.22 -18.01
N MET A 2 0.74 -35.07 -16.98
CA MET A 2 0.32 -34.69 -15.61
C MET A 2 1.15 -33.58 -14.93
N ARG A 3 2.48 -33.52 -15.14
CA ARG A 3 3.32 -32.45 -14.56
C ARG A 3 3.02 -31.05 -15.12
N PHE A 4 2.53 -30.95 -16.35
CA PHE A 4 2.23 -29.67 -17.00
C PHE A 4 0.93 -29.05 -16.46
N ILE A 5 -0.10 -29.88 -16.22
CA ILE A 5 -1.39 -29.46 -15.65
C ILE A 5 -1.22 -28.99 -14.19
N GLN A 6 -0.42 -29.70 -13.40
CA GLN A 6 -0.17 -29.35 -12.00
C GLN A 6 0.67 -28.06 -11.84
N VAL A 7 1.53 -27.75 -12.81
CA VAL A 7 2.27 -26.48 -12.86
C VAL A 7 1.33 -25.34 -13.31
N TYR A 8 0.45 -25.58 -14.27
CA TYR A 8 -0.51 -24.59 -14.75
C TYR A 8 -1.53 -24.20 -13.68
N SER A 9 -2.05 -25.16 -12.91
CA SER A 9 -2.93 -24.88 -11.76
C SER A 9 -2.22 -24.13 -10.62
N ARG A 10 -0.92 -24.34 -10.45
CA ARG A 10 -0.09 -23.60 -9.48
C ARG A 10 0.21 -22.17 -9.92
N LEU A 11 0.50 -21.97 -11.21
CA LEU A 11 0.72 -20.66 -11.82
C LEU A 11 -0.57 -19.83 -11.86
N SER A 12 -1.72 -20.45 -12.15
CA SER A 12 -3.02 -19.76 -12.04
C SER A 12 -3.32 -19.37 -10.59
N TYR A 13 -2.98 -20.22 -9.61
CA TYR A 13 -3.18 -19.94 -8.18
C TYR A 13 -2.35 -18.74 -7.69
N GLN A 14 -1.12 -18.56 -8.18
CA GLN A 14 -0.25 -17.42 -7.82
C GLN A 14 -0.86 -16.06 -8.19
N HIS A 15 -1.67 -15.98 -9.24
CA HIS A 15 -2.35 -14.73 -9.64
C HIS A 15 -3.81 -14.67 -9.15
N LEU A 16 -4.45 -15.81 -8.95
CA LEU A 16 -5.87 -15.88 -8.57
C LEU A 16 -6.10 -15.40 -7.13
N VAL A 17 -5.27 -15.81 -6.17
CA VAL A 17 -5.46 -15.43 -4.76
C VAL A 17 -5.29 -13.92 -4.54
N PRO A 18 -4.22 -13.26 -5.04
CA PRO A 18 -4.12 -11.79 -4.97
C PRO A 18 -5.29 -11.09 -5.65
N PHE A 19 -5.78 -11.61 -6.78
CA PHE A 19 -6.94 -11.04 -7.48
C PHE A 19 -8.23 -11.13 -6.65
N MET A 20 -8.51 -12.29 -6.05
CA MET A 20 -9.66 -12.46 -5.15
C MET A 20 -9.55 -11.54 -3.94
N PHE A 21 -8.34 -11.38 -3.38
CA PHE A 21 -8.08 -10.47 -2.27
C PHE A 21 -8.35 -9.01 -2.65
N SER A 22 -7.86 -8.53 -3.79
CA SER A 22 -8.11 -7.17 -4.26
C SER A 22 -9.60 -6.90 -4.50
N ASN A 23 -10.34 -7.86 -5.07
CA ASN A 23 -11.78 -7.74 -5.24
C ASN A 23 -12.53 -7.79 -3.90
N CYS A 24 -12.08 -8.59 -2.94
CA CYS A 24 -12.60 -8.58 -1.58
C CYS A 24 -12.48 -7.19 -0.94
N GLN A 25 -11.30 -6.56 -1.03
CA GLN A 25 -11.10 -5.21 -0.50
C GLN A 25 -12.04 -4.20 -1.18
N PHE A 26 -12.14 -4.22 -2.51
CA PHE A 26 -13.02 -3.33 -3.25
C PHE A 26 -14.50 -3.53 -2.86
N TRP A 27 -14.95 -4.78 -2.79
CA TRP A 27 -16.34 -5.11 -2.46
C TRP A 27 -16.71 -4.68 -1.04
N LEU A 28 -15.81 -4.89 -0.09
CA LEU A 28 -15.96 -4.42 1.27
C LEU A 28 -16.03 -2.88 1.32
N THR A 29 -15.13 -2.17 0.63
CA THR A 29 -15.08 -0.70 0.67
C THR A 29 -16.29 -0.05 -0.01
N VAL A 30 -16.76 -0.58 -1.14
CA VAL A 30 -17.85 0.02 -1.92
C VAL A 30 -19.22 -0.40 -1.40
N TYR A 31 -19.39 -1.65 -1.00
CA TYR A 31 -20.70 -2.22 -0.67
C TYR A 31 -20.85 -2.63 0.80
N ASN A 32 -19.79 -2.52 1.61
CA ASN A 32 -19.76 -2.97 3.01
C ASN A 32 -20.21 -4.44 3.17
N ARG A 33 -19.77 -5.31 2.26
CA ARG A 33 -20.14 -6.72 2.17
C ARG A 33 -18.93 -7.63 2.10
N THR A 34 -19.04 -8.80 2.72
CA THR A 34 -17.98 -9.84 2.76
C THR A 34 -18.44 -11.20 2.19
N ASP A 35 -19.69 -11.31 1.79
CA ASP A 35 -20.35 -12.55 1.35
C ASP A 35 -20.19 -12.86 -0.14
N ALA A 36 -19.22 -12.23 -0.81
CA ALA A 36 -18.86 -12.47 -2.20
C ALA A 36 -17.37 -12.85 -2.33
N TRP A 37 -16.51 -11.91 -2.71
CA TRP A 37 -15.09 -12.20 -2.94
C TRP A 37 -14.32 -12.59 -1.67
N CYS A 38 -14.70 -12.03 -0.51
CA CYS A 38 -14.02 -12.33 0.75
C CYS A 38 -14.33 -13.74 1.25
N SER A 39 -15.54 -14.27 1.02
CA SER A 39 -15.92 -15.62 1.44
C SER A 39 -15.21 -16.73 0.65
N LEU A 40 -14.54 -16.38 -0.45
CA LEU A 40 -13.71 -17.31 -1.23
C LEU A 40 -12.31 -17.53 -0.60
N LEU A 41 -11.94 -16.74 0.40
CA LEU A 41 -10.62 -16.77 1.02
C LEU A 41 -10.71 -17.27 2.46
N SER A 42 -9.85 -18.21 2.82
CA SER A 42 -9.67 -18.57 4.23
C SER A 42 -9.04 -17.42 5.03
N PRO A 43 -9.22 -17.36 6.36
CA PRO A 43 -8.55 -16.36 7.20
C PRO A 43 -7.02 -16.34 7.02
N LYS A 44 -6.40 -17.50 6.77
CA LYS A 44 -4.96 -17.61 6.51
C LYS A 44 -4.58 -16.99 5.17
N GLU A 45 -5.37 -17.21 4.12
CA GLU A 45 -5.13 -16.61 2.80
C GLU A 45 -5.33 -15.09 2.82
N LEU A 46 -6.28 -14.58 3.60
CA LEU A 46 -6.43 -13.13 3.83
C LEU A 46 -5.18 -12.52 4.46
N LEU A 47 -4.66 -13.14 5.53
CA LEU A 47 -3.46 -12.66 6.21
C LEU A 47 -2.21 -12.73 5.32
N LEU A 48 -2.01 -13.84 4.61
CA LEU A 48 -0.88 -14.00 3.71
C LEU A 48 -0.97 -13.03 2.53
N SER A 49 -2.15 -12.82 1.96
CA SER A 49 -2.36 -11.85 0.88
C SER A 49 -2.09 -10.43 1.35
N ARG A 50 -2.53 -10.09 2.57
CA ARG A 50 -2.23 -8.80 3.18
C ARG A 50 -0.73 -8.58 3.33
N TYR A 51 -0.02 -9.58 3.88
CA TYR A 51 1.42 -9.51 4.05
C TYR A 51 2.18 -9.45 2.71
N TYR A 52 1.73 -10.20 1.70
CA TYR A 52 2.26 -10.12 0.34
C TYR A 52 2.20 -8.69 -0.22
N TRP A 53 1.04 -8.04 -0.12
CA TRP A 53 0.88 -6.66 -0.57
C TRP A 53 1.69 -5.66 0.26
N ASP A 54 1.81 -5.88 1.57
CA ASP A 54 2.64 -5.03 2.44
C ASP A 54 4.13 -5.11 2.03
N LEU A 55 4.63 -6.30 1.70
CA LEU A 55 6.00 -6.47 1.17
C LEU A 55 6.17 -5.85 -0.21
N ASP A 56 5.24 -6.07 -1.15
CA ASP A 56 5.29 -5.47 -2.49
C ASP A 56 5.37 -3.94 -2.39
N PHE A 57 4.47 -3.32 -1.62
CA PHE A 57 4.46 -1.87 -1.45
C PHE A 57 5.68 -1.35 -0.70
N TYR A 58 6.19 -2.10 0.28
CA TYR A 58 7.40 -1.71 1.01
C TYR A 58 8.61 -1.55 0.06
N TYR A 59 8.89 -2.57 -0.75
CA TYR A 59 10.04 -2.55 -1.64
C TYR A 59 9.83 -1.69 -2.89
N ARG A 60 8.59 -1.58 -3.38
CA ARG A 60 8.28 -0.85 -4.61
C ARG A 60 8.00 0.63 -4.40
N LEU A 61 7.34 1.00 -3.30
CA LEU A 61 6.78 2.35 -3.08
C LEU A 61 7.26 3.03 -1.79
N SER A 62 7.87 2.29 -0.85
CA SER A 62 8.34 2.84 0.42
C SER A 62 9.88 2.89 0.49
N TYR A 63 10.42 3.11 1.70
CA TYR A 63 11.85 3.21 2.00
C TYR A 63 12.64 1.91 1.84
N GLY A 64 11.98 0.80 1.47
CA GLY A 64 12.66 -0.38 0.94
C GLY A 64 13.38 -0.11 -0.39
N SER A 65 12.98 0.94 -1.12
CA SER A 65 13.68 1.46 -2.29
C SER A 65 14.51 2.71 -1.93
N PRO A 66 15.82 2.72 -2.21
CA PRO A 66 16.67 3.89 -1.96
C PRO A 66 16.20 5.18 -2.66
N LEU A 67 15.61 5.05 -3.86
CA LEU A 67 15.07 6.19 -4.60
C LEU A 67 13.85 6.78 -3.89
N ASN A 68 12.92 5.93 -3.44
CA ASN A 68 11.71 6.38 -2.76
C ASN A 68 12.03 7.01 -1.41
N LEU A 69 13.04 6.51 -0.70
CA LEU A 69 13.55 7.14 0.53
C LEU A 69 13.98 8.59 0.25
N GLN A 70 14.76 8.83 -0.81
CA GLN A 70 15.20 10.17 -1.18
C GLN A 70 14.04 11.10 -1.57
N ILE A 71 13.03 10.57 -2.28
CA ILE A 71 11.82 11.32 -2.62
C ILE A 71 11.05 11.70 -1.35
N GLY A 72 10.83 10.73 -0.45
CA GLY A 72 10.16 10.93 0.84
C GLY A 72 10.84 12.00 1.70
N CYS A 73 12.17 12.03 1.73
CA CYS A 73 12.94 13.04 2.46
C CYS A 73 12.56 14.46 2.06
N ARG A 74 12.28 14.76 0.78
CA ARG A 74 11.89 16.12 0.35
C ARG A 74 10.59 16.58 0.98
N TYR A 75 9.59 15.70 1.06
CA TYR A 75 8.31 16.00 1.70
C TYR A 75 8.48 16.25 3.20
N ILE A 76 9.26 15.41 3.88
CA ILE A 76 9.56 15.58 5.31
C ILE A 76 10.36 16.86 5.55
N THR A 77 11.36 17.19 4.72
CA THR A 77 12.09 18.46 4.81
C THR A 77 11.16 19.66 4.66
N GLN A 78 10.22 19.62 3.72
CA GLN A 78 9.25 20.70 3.54
C GLN A 78 8.35 20.85 4.77
N LEU A 79 7.86 19.74 5.33
CA LEU A 79 7.07 19.74 6.57
C LEU A 79 7.86 20.36 7.74
N VAL A 80 9.08 19.88 7.97
CA VAL A 80 9.95 20.37 9.06
C VAL A 80 10.27 21.85 8.89
N ASN A 81 10.55 22.30 7.67
CA ASN A 81 10.83 23.71 7.40
C ASN A 81 9.59 24.59 7.61
N GLY A 82 8.40 24.12 7.24
CA GLY A 82 7.15 24.82 7.51
C GLY A 82 6.91 25.00 9.02
N VAL A 83 7.07 23.92 9.79
CA VAL A 83 6.95 23.94 11.26
C VAL A 83 7.98 24.88 11.88
N LYS A 84 9.26 24.76 11.52
CA LYS A 84 10.32 25.65 12.00
C LYS A 84 10.06 27.11 11.65
N GLY A 85 9.60 27.38 10.43
CA GLY A 85 9.24 28.71 9.98
C GLY A 85 8.17 29.34 10.86
N HIS A 86 7.14 28.58 11.23
CA HIS A 86 6.12 29.04 12.16
C HIS A 86 6.68 29.30 13.57
N LEU A 87 7.43 28.32 14.12
CA LEU A 87 7.99 28.42 15.47
C LEU A 87 8.96 29.59 15.66
N TYR A 88 9.74 29.93 14.62
CA TYR A 88 10.69 31.04 14.66
C TYR A 88 10.08 32.39 14.29
N GLY A 89 8.77 32.47 14.07
CA GLY A 89 8.10 33.71 13.67
C GLY A 89 8.39 34.14 12.22
N ASN A 90 9.04 33.28 11.42
CA ASN A 90 9.36 33.52 10.03
C ASN A 90 8.18 33.20 9.08
N SER A 91 7.09 32.61 9.60
CA SER A 91 5.88 32.28 8.84
C SER A 91 4.63 32.49 9.67
N THR A 92 3.60 33.07 9.06
CA THR A 92 2.25 33.22 9.65
C THR A 92 1.34 32.04 9.35
N VAL A 93 1.80 31.07 8.54
CA VAL A 93 1.03 29.87 8.18
C VAL A 93 0.82 29.02 9.44
N LYS A 94 -0.45 28.80 9.79
CA LYS A 94 -0.86 27.97 10.94
C LYS A 94 -1.21 26.54 10.57
N ALA A 95 -1.54 26.30 9.30
CA ALA A 95 -1.86 24.99 8.77
C ALA A 95 -1.45 24.90 7.29
N ASP A 96 -0.77 23.81 6.91
CA ASP A 96 -0.41 23.48 5.54
C ASP A 96 -1.00 22.09 5.23
N ILE A 97 -2.11 22.07 4.50
CA ILE A 97 -2.88 20.85 4.20
C ILE A 97 -2.53 20.39 2.79
N LYS A 98 -2.01 19.17 2.66
CA LYS A 98 -1.60 18.59 1.38
C LYS A 98 -2.39 17.33 1.09
N ASN A 99 -2.99 17.30 -0.09
CA ASN A 99 -3.62 16.11 -0.63
C ASN A 99 -2.58 15.33 -1.44
N ALA A 100 -2.52 14.02 -1.22
CA ALA A 100 -1.60 13.13 -1.90
C ALA A 100 -2.29 11.81 -2.24
N HIS A 101 -1.60 10.95 -2.98
CA HIS A 101 -2.04 9.60 -3.26
C HIS A 101 -1.43 8.61 -2.26
N ALA A 102 -2.05 7.42 -2.14
CA ALA A 102 -1.56 6.37 -1.24
C ALA A 102 -0.07 6.05 -1.46
N PHE A 103 0.41 6.02 -2.71
CA PHE A 103 1.81 5.76 -3.02
C PHE A 103 2.75 6.87 -2.50
N SER A 104 2.34 8.14 -2.59
CA SER A 104 3.13 9.27 -2.06
C SER A 104 3.20 9.20 -0.55
N MET A 105 2.09 8.83 0.09
CA MET A 105 2.02 8.64 1.54
C MET A 105 2.90 7.47 2.01
N MET A 106 3.07 6.43 1.19
CA MET A 106 3.99 5.32 1.51
C MET A 106 5.46 5.76 1.50
N MET A 107 5.85 6.70 0.64
CA MET A 107 7.23 7.20 0.59
C MET A 107 7.63 8.01 1.84
N ILE A 108 6.66 8.62 2.53
CA ILE A 108 6.89 9.40 3.75
C ILE A 108 6.63 8.61 5.04
N ARG A 109 6.11 7.38 4.91
CA ARG A 109 5.82 6.50 6.03
C ARG A 109 7.11 5.77 6.41
N MET A 110 7.93 6.45 7.22
CA MET A 110 9.14 5.90 7.83
C MET A 110 8.79 5.02 9.03
#